data_AF-A0AAJ6KBX3-F1
#
_entry.id   AF-A0AAJ6KBX3-F1
#
_cell.length_a   1.000
_cell.length_b   1.000
_cell.length_c   1.000
_cell.angle_alpha   90.00
_cell.angle_beta   90.00
_cell.angle_gamma   90.00
#
_symmetry.space_group_name_H-M   'P 1'
#
loop_
_entity.id
_entity.type
_entity.pdbx_description
1 polymer ?
#
loop_
_entity_poly.entity_id
_entity_poly.type
_entity_poly.pdbx_seq_one_letter_code
_entity_poly.pdbx_strand_id
1 'polypeptide(L)'
;MLQSLVYMSSATEHFDGPALDAVLERSRVRNTQDGLTGLLVHREGRFMQLLEGPHDAVLSTYGRIVGDPRHDEVRLLVEETIHTRRFPEWSMAFSRDTEVEPPEGFSDFLTGDTSADVSKARELLRWFRNHPMAAPTASLGKHRRD
;
A
#
# COMPACT_ATOMS: atom_id res chain seq x y z
N MET A 1 -12.34 -17.17 -4.66
CA MET A 1 -10.90 -17.11 -5.00
C MET A 1 -10.34 -15.80 -4.47
N LEU A 2 -9.10 -15.80 -3.97
CA LEU A 2 -8.45 -14.57 -3.50
C LEU A 2 -7.50 -14.04 -4.59
N GLN A 3 -7.44 -12.72 -4.71
CA GLN A 3 -6.60 -12.00 -5.65
C GLN A 3 -5.68 -11.06 -4.88
N SER A 4 -4.44 -10.92 -5.34
CA SER A 4 -3.49 -9.90 -4.91
C SER A 4 -3.13 -9.04 -6.11
N LEU A 5 -3.10 -7.73 -5.88
CA LEU A 5 -2.69 -6.74 -6.87
C LEU A 5 -1.71 -5.76 -6.24
N VAL A 6 -0.66 -5.40 -6.96
CA VAL A 6 0.27 -4.33 -6.58
C VAL A 6 0.40 -3.35 -7.72
N TYR A 7 0.24 -2.07 -7.44
CA TYR A 7 0.43 -1.01 -8.41
C TYR A 7 1.27 0.13 -7.84
N MET A 8 1.78 0.96 -8.75
CA MET A 8 2.43 2.23 -8.45
C MET A 8 1.81 3.36 -9.25
N SER A 9 1.87 4.58 -8.74
CA SER A 9 1.40 5.79 -9.42
C SER A 9 2.11 7.04 -8.91
N SER A 10 2.02 8.12 -9.68
CA SER A 10 2.58 9.43 -9.34
C SER A 10 1.48 10.33 -8.78
N ALA A 11 1.71 11.03 -7.68
CA ALA A 11 0.77 11.98 -7.12
C ALA A 11 0.68 13.22 -8.02
N THR A 12 -0.55 13.68 -8.31
CA THR A 12 -0.77 14.88 -9.13
C THR A 12 -0.77 16.17 -8.31
N GLU A 13 -0.85 16.05 -6.98
CA GLU A 13 -0.81 17.14 -6.02
C GLU A 13 0.15 16.83 -4.86
N HIS A 14 0.51 17.87 -4.11
CA HIS A 14 1.33 17.68 -2.92
C HIS A 14 0.48 17.08 -1.80
N PHE A 15 0.86 15.89 -1.36
CA PHE A 15 0.23 15.21 -0.24
C PHE A 15 0.94 15.55 1.07
N ASP A 16 0.33 16.43 1.86
CA ASP A 16 0.74 16.68 3.23
C ASP A 16 0.25 15.57 4.18
N GLY A 17 0.69 15.61 5.44
CA GLY A 17 0.30 14.62 6.46
C GLY A 17 -1.22 14.43 6.57
N PRO A 18 -2.00 15.52 6.75
CA PRO A 18 -3.46 15.45 6.81
C PRO A 18 -4.13 14.87 5.55
N ALA A 19 -3.69 15.23 4.34
CA ALA A 19 -4.23 14.71 3.10
C ALA A 19 -4.00 13.19 2.98
N LEU A 20 -2.82 12.72 3.37
CA LEU A 20 -2.50 11.28 3.41
C LEU A 20 -3.34 10.55 4.45
N ASP A 21 -3.52 11.12 5.63
CA ASP A 21 -4.35 10.52 6.67
C ASP A 21 -5.81 10.38 6.22
N ALA A 22 -6.35 11.38 5.51
CA ALA A 22 -7.69 11.29 4.92
C ALA A 22 -7.81 10.19 3.84
N VAL A 23 -6.79 10.01 2.99
CA VAL A 23 -6.72 8.90 2.03
C VAL A 23 -6.75 7.56 2.76
N LEU A 24 -5.98 7.43 3.83
CA LEU A 24 -5.87 6.19 4.60
C LEU A 24 -7.14 5.84 5.34
N GLU A 25 -7.76 6.79 6.02
CA GLU A 25 -9.04 6.56 6.69
C GLU A 25 -10.11 6.11 5.70
N ARG A 26 -10.21 6.79 4.56
CA ARG A 26 -11.17 6.41 3.51
C ARG A 26 -10.88 5.02 2.96
N SER A 27 -9.60 4.70 2.73
CA SER A 27 -9.16 3.41 2.24
C SER A 27 -9.47 2.30 3.25
N ARG A 28 -9.18 2.50 4.53
CA ARG A 28 -9.47 1.53 5.61
C ARG A 28 -10.96 1.21 5.70
N VAL A 29 -11.82 2.23 5.67
CA VAL A 29 -13.28 2.04 5.72
C VAL A 29 -13.78 1.24 4.52
N ARG A 30 -13.42 1.67 3.30
CA ARG A 30 -13.85 0.99 2.07
C ARG A 30 -13.30 -0.42 1.98
N ASN A 31 -12.02 -0.61 2.27
CA ASN A 31 -11.40 -1.93 2.24
C ASN A 31 -12.05 -2.88 3.24
N THR A 32 -12.36 -2.40 4.45
CA THR A 32 -13.04 -3.23 5.45
C THR A 32 -14.43 -3.65 4.97
N GLN A 33 -15.19 -2.73 4.35
CA GLN A 33 -16.51 -3.03 3.76
C GLN A 33 -16.42 -4.03 2.60
N ASP A 34 -15.39 -3.90 1.76
CA ASP A 34 -15.16 -4.74 0.57
C ASP A 34 -14.42 -6.05 0.91
N GLY A 35 -14.10 -6.28 2.19
CA GLY A 35 -13.34 -7.45 2.65
C GLY A 35 -11.90 -7.47 2.12
N LEU A 36 -11.31 -6.31 1.86
CA LEU A 36 -9.96 -6.12 1.38
C LEU A 36 -8.97 -5.82 2.51
N THR A 37 -7.73 -6.22 2.29
CA THR A 37 -6.58 -5.93 3.15
C THR A 37 -5.41 -5.44 2.29
N GLY A 38 -4.41 -4.83 2.90
CA GLY A 38 -3.20 -4.47 2.17
C GLY A 38 -2.34 -3.40 2.82
N LEU A 39 -1.52 -2.77 1.98
CA LEU A 39 -0.50 -1.80 2.35
C LEU A 39 -0.51 -0.64 1.36
N LEU A 40 -0.34 0.58 1.87
CA LEU A 40 -0.09 1.79 1.11
C LEU A 40 1.26 2.38 1.54
N VAL A 41 2.07 2.78 0.57
CA VAL A 41 3.35 3.47 0.78
C VAL A 41 3.28 4.77 -0.01
N HIS A 42 3.68 5.87 0.63
CA HIS A 42 3.86 7.16 -0.04
C HIS A 42 5.24 7.73 0.28
N ARG A 43 5.99 8.08 -0.77
CA ARG A 43 7.32 8.70 -0.66
C ARG A 43 7.60 9.54 -1.89
N GLU A 44 8.12 10.75 -1.69
CA GLU A 44 8.55 11.66 -2.77
C GLU A 44 7.51 11.84 -3.91
N GLY A 45 6.22 11.91 -3.54
CA GLY A 45 5.14 12.10 -4.51
C GLY A 45 4.79 10.83 -5.32
N ARG A 46 5.23 9.65 -4.88
CA ARG A 46 4.81 8.37 -5.46
C ARG A 46 4.01 7.56 -4.48
N PHE A 47 3.01 6.86 -5.00
CA PHE A 47 2.24 5.86 -4.28
C PHE A 47 2.60 4.47 -4.76
N MET A 48 2.72 3.54 -3.83
CA MET A 48 2.63 2.11 -4.09
C MET A 48 1.56 1.52 -3.19
N GLN A 49 0.65 0.74 -3.76
CA GLN A 49 -0.37 0.06 -2.97
C GLN A 49 -0.46 -1.42 -3.35
N LEU A 50 -0.62 -2.24 -2.32
CA LEU A 50 -1.01 -3.63 -2.44
C LEU A 50 -2.44 -3.78 -1.93
N LEU A 51 -3.25 -4.55 -2.67
CA LEU A 51 -4.60 -4.94 -2.32
C LEU A 51 -4.74 -6.46 -2.40
N GLU A 52 -5.37 -7.06 -1.38
CA GLU A 52 -5.66 -8.49 -1.33
C GLU A 52 -7.08 -8.74 -0.84
N GLY A 53 -7.77 -9.68 -1.46
CA GLY A 53 -9.11 -10.05 -1.05
C GLY A 53 -9.89 -10.81 -2.12
N PRO A 54 -11.23 -10.81 -2.07
CA PRO A 54 -12.05 -11.39 -3.12
C PRO A 54 -11.72 -10.76 -4.48
N HIS A 55 -11.59 -11.59 -5.52
CA HIS A 55 -11.22 -11.16 -6.88
C HIS A 55 -11.99 -9.93 -7.37
N ASP A 56 -13.32 -9.98 -7.31
CA ASP A 56 -14.18 -8.90 -7.83
C ASP A 56 -14.04 -7.62 -7.01
N ALA A 57 -13.84 -7.74 -5.70
CA ALA A 57 -13.62 -6.61 -4.81
C ALA A 57 -12.27 -5.92 -5.10
N VAL A 58 -11.22 -6.71 -5.36
CA VAL A 58 -9.90 -6.18 -5.74
C VAL A 58 -9.97 -5.42 -7.06
N LEU A 59 -10.55 -6.03 -8.11
CA LEU A 59 -10.65 -5.38 -9.43
C LEU A 59 -11.54 -4.14 -9.42
N SER A 60 -12.69 -4.18 -8.73
CA SER A 60 -13.58 -3.03 -8.57
C SER A 60 -12.87 -1.87 -7.84
N THR A 61 -12.10 -2.19 -6.80
CA THR A 61 -11.33 -1.20 -6.05
C THR A 61 -10.20 -0.62 -6.89
N TYR A 62 -9.47 -1.46 -7.61
CA TYR A 62 -8.43 -1.02 -8.52
C TYR A 62 -8.98 -0.13 -9.64
N GLY A 63 -10.14 -0.45 -10.21
CA GLY A 63 -10.79 0.40 -11.21
C GLY A 63 -11.14 1.81 -10.67
N ARG A 64 -11.61 1.91 -9.42
CA ARG A 64 -11.86 3.20 -8.77
C ARG A 64 -10.58 3.99 -8.55
N ILE A 65 -9.50 3.30 -8.18
CA ILE A 65 -8.17 3.89 -7.98
C ILE A 65 -7.63 4.43 -9.30
N VAL A 66 -7.69 3.66 -10.38
CA VAL A 66 -7.20 4.11 -11.71
C VAL A 66 -7.87 5.41 -12.17
N GLY A 67 -9.13 5.64 -11.79
CA GLY A 67 -9.87 6.87 -12.13
C GLY A 67 -9.75 8.01 -11.11
N ASP A 68 -8.94 7.87 -10.05
CA ASP A 68 -8.83 8.87 -9.01
C ASP A 68 -7.92 10.02 -9.44
N PRO A 69 -8.40 11.28 -9.48
CA PRO A 69 -7.66 12.41 -10.07
C PRO A 69 -6.45 12.85 -9.24
N ARG A 70 -6.29 12.33 -8.02
CA ARG A 70 -5.21 12.69 -7.10
C ARG A 70 -3.87 12.03 -7.45
N HIS A 71 -3.88 11.11 -8.42
CA HIS A 71 -2.68 10.47 -8.92
C HIS A 71 -2.84 10.11 -10.41
N ASP A 72 -1.72 9.95 -11.10
CA ASP A 72 -1.64 9.55 -12.49
C ASP A 72 -0.54 8.48 -12.69
N GLU A 73 -0.24 8.15 -13.94
CA GLU A 73 0.79 7.16 -14.31
C GLU A 73 0.62 5.81 -13.59
N VAL A 74 -0.63 5.38 -13.40
CA VAL A 74 -0.94 4.14 -12.70
C VAL A 74 -0.40 2.94 -13.48
N ARG A 75 0.52 2.20 -12.87
CA ARG A 75 1.15 1.00 -13.43
C ARG A 75 0.90 -0.20 -12.55
N LEU A 76 0.28 -1.22 -13.13
CA LEU A 76 0.13 -2.53 -12.54
C LEU A 76 1.49 -3.26 -12.55
N LEU A 77 1.94 -3.70 -11.39
CA LEU A 77 3.25 -4.34 -11.22
C LEU A 77 3.11 -5.84 -11.02
N VAL A 78 2.14 -6.25 -10.22
CA VAL A 78 1.89 -7.66 -9.91
C VAL A 78 0.39 -7.85 -9.85
N GLU A 79 -0.09 -8.88 -10.53
CA GLU A 79 -1.44 -9.40 -10.40
C GLU A 79 -1.35 -10.92 -10.28
N GLU A 80 -1.86 -11.49 -9.20
CA GLU A 80 -1.81 -12.93 -8.99
C GLU A 80 -2.94 -13.44 -8.12
N THR A 81 -3.41 -14.64 -8.42
CA THR A 81 -4.29 -15.40 -7.55
C THR A 81 -3.49 -15.93 -6.37
N ILE A 82 -4.01 -15.74 -5.16
CA ILE A 82 -3.36 -16.18 -3.91
C ILE A 82 -4.24 -17.20 -3.19
N HIS A 83 -3.61 -18.07 -2.39
CA HIS A 83 -4.34 -19.01 -1.54
C HIS A 83 -4.61 -18.44 -0.14
N THR A 84 -3.74 -17.57 0.35
CA THR A 84 -3.82 -16.93 1.66
C THR A 84 -3.43 -15.46 1.56
N ARG A 85 -4.02 -14.61 2.41
CA ARG A 85 -3.64 -13.20 2.54
C ARG A 85 -2.25 -13.10 3.15
N ARG A 86 -1.42 -12.20 2.64
CA ARG A 86 -0.10 -11.88 3.20
C ARG A 86 -0.23 -10.88 4.34
N PHE A 87 -1.26 -10.05 4.32
CA PHE A 87 -1.53 -9.01 5.32
C PHE A 87 -2.95 -9.12 5.91
N PRO A 88 -3.35 -10.26 6.49
CA PRO A 88 -4.73 -10.51 6.90
C PRO A 88 -5.25 -9.56 8.00
N GLU A 89 -4.36 -8.98 8.80
CA GLU A 89 -4.72 -8.11 9.93
C GLU A 89 -4.81 -6.63 9.55
N TRP A 90 -4.42 -6.26 8.33
CA TRP A 90 -4.28 -4.86 7.93
C TRP A 90 -5.28 -4.50 6.84
N SER A 91 -6.40 -3.86 7.21
CA SER A 91 -7.34 -3.32 6.22
C SER A 91 -6.63 -2.37 5.24
N MET A 92 -5.70 -1.56 5.77
CA MET A 92 -4.70 -0.81 5.01
C MET A 92 -3.61 -0.30 5.97
N ALA A 93 -2.44 -0.94 5.93
CA ALA A 93 -1.24 -0.44 6.61
C ALA A 93 -0.64 0.75 5.85
N PHE A 94 0.07 1.63 6.55
CA PHE A 94 0.70 2.79 5.94
C PHE A 94 2.13 2.98 6.41
N SER A 95 3.02 3.25 5.46
CA SER A 95 4.36 3.71 5.76
C SER A 95 4.58 5.08 5.13
N ARG A 96 4.78 6.08 6.00
CA ARG A 96 5.22 7.45 5.66
C ARG A 96 6.74 7.43 5.81
N ASP A 97 7.50 7.78 4.77
CA ASP A 97 8.97 7.82 4.76
C ASP A 97 9.60 6.72 5.63
N THR A 98 9.77 5.53 5.06
CA THR A 98 10.24 4.35 5.82
C THR A 98 11.49 4.70 6.64
N GLU A 99 11.37 4.85 7.97
CA GLU A 99 12.54 5.04 8.86
C GLU A 99 13.51 3.85 8.73
N VAL A 100 12.98 2.71 8.32
CA VAL A 100 13.76 1.54 7.93
C VAL A 100 14.15 1.68 6.46
N GLU A 101 15.46 1.71 6.20
CA GLU A 101 16.02 1.62 4.85
C GLU A 101 15.41 0.39 4.15
N PRO A 102 14.70 0.60 3.04
CA PRO A 102 14.13 -0.48 2.28
C PRO A 102 15.24 -1.30 1.59
N PRO A 103 14.94 -2.50 1.09
CA PRO A 103 15.95 -3.29 0.38
C PRO A 103 16.52 -2.52 -0.81
N GLU A 104 17.79 -2.76 -1.12
CA GLU A 104 18.51 -2.12 -2.23
C GLU A 104 17.69 -2.20 -3.54
N GLY A 105 17.61 -1.08 -4.27
CA GLY A 105 16.80 -0.96 -5.49
C GLY A 105 15.32 -0.63 -5.28
N PHE A 106 14.82 -0.55 -4.05
CA PHE A 106 13.47 -0.04 -3.76
C PHE A 106 13.39 1.48 -3.71
N SER A 107 14.43 2.16 -3.20
CA SER A 107 14.49 3.63 -3.29
C SER A 107 14.41 4.07 -4.75
N ASP A 108 15.15 3.40 -5.64
CA ASP A 108 15.09 3.64 -7.10
C ASP A 108 13.70 3.40 -7.69
N PHE A 109 12.99 2.40 -7.15
CA PHE A 109 11.61 2.08 -7.51
C PHE A 109 10.64 3.23 -7.14
N LEU A 110 10.82 3.81 -5.95
CA LEU A 110 10.02 4.92 -5.45
C LEU A 110 10.46 6.30 -5.97
N THR A 111 11.67 6.44 -6.53
CA THR A 111 12.20 7.75 -6.98
C THR A 111 12.06 7.96 -8.47
N GLY A 112 12.10 6.89 -9.28
CA GLY A 112 12.37 7.12 -10.70
C GLY A 112 12.03 5.99 -11.62
N ASP A 113 12.55 4.82 -11.28
CA ASP A 113 12.96 3.90 -12.31
C ASP A 113 11.78 3.13 -12.90
N THR A 114 11.52 3.40 -14.17
CA THR A 114 10.50 2.73 -14.97
C THR A 114 10.82 1.27 -15.30
N SER A 115 12.03 0.79 -14.95
CA SER A 115 12.42 -0.62 -15.05
C SER A 115 11.76 -1.54 -14.00
N ALA A 116 10.77 -1.03 -13.26
CA ALA A 116 9.96 -1.71 -12.26
C ALA A 116 9.49 -3.11 -12.70
N ASP A 117 10.36 -4.10 -12.55
CA ASP A 117 10.10 -5.50 -12.87
C ASP A 117 9.32 -6.14 -11.71
N VAL A 118 8.36 -6.99 -12.06
CA VAL A 118 7.61 -7.92 -11.19
C VAL A 118 8.47 -8.50 -10.07
N SER A 119 9.74 -8.81 -10.37
CA SER A 119 10.72 -9.38 -9.44
C SER A 119 11.03 -8.45 -8.25
N LYS A 120 11.27 -7.15 -8.51
CA LYS A 120 11.53 -6.14 -7.46
C LYS A 120 10.29 -5.89 -6.61
N ALA A 121 9.12 -5.81 -7.24
CA ALA A 121 7.85 -5.69 -6.52
C ALA A 121 7.65 -6.88 -5.57
N ARG A 122 7.91 -8.11 -6.03
CA ARG A 122 7.82 -9.32 -5.20
C ARG A 122 8.84 -9.35 -4.05
N GLU A 123 10.06 -8.88 -4.27
CA GLU A 123 11.08 -8.76 -3.22
C GLU A 123 10.63 -7.81 -2.11
N LEU A 124 10.08 -6.67 -2.50
CA LEU A 124 9.54 -5.72 -1.55
C LEU A 124 8.37 -6.31 -0.74
N LEU A 125 7.44 -7.03 -1.38
CA LEU A 125 6.37 -7.70 -0.65
C LEU A 125 6.90 -8.68 0.39
N ARG A 126 7.97 -9.42 0.05
CA ARG A 126 8.66 -10.30 0.99
C ARG A 126 9.29 -9.51 2.13
N TRP A 127 9.88 -8.36 1.83
CA TRP A 127 10.49 -7.50 2.83
C TRP A 127 9.47 -6.95 3.83
N PHE A 128 8.35 -6.37 3.36
CA PHE A 128 7.28 -5.85 4.23
C PHE A 128 6.64 -6.92 5.11
N ARG A 129 6.52 -8.15 4.60
CA ARG A 129 6.03 -9.28 5.41
C ARG A 129 6.98 -9.62 6.56
N ASN A 130 8.29 -9.48 6.34
CA ASN A 130 9.32 -9.84 7.32
C ASN A 130 9.73 -8.66 8.23
N HIS A 131 9.40 -7.43 7.84
CA HIS A 131 9.66 -6.20 8.58
C HIS A 131 8.32 -5.51 8.85
N PRO A 132 7.71 -5.74 10.02
CA PRO A 132 6.49 -5.04 10.40
C PRO A 132 6.80 -3.54 10.57
N MET A 133 6.64 -2.79 9.48
CA MET A 133 6.57 -1.34 9.51
C MET A 133 5.27 -0.97 10.23
N ALA A 134 5.39 -0.06 11.21
CA ALA A 134 4.34 0.44 12.09
C ALA A 134 2.94 -0.13 11.77
N ALA A 135 2.53 -1.13 12.55
CA ALA A 135 1.12 -1.48 12.68
C ALA A 135 0.31 -0.17 12.82
N PRO A 136 -0.91 -0.07 12.27
CA PRO A 136 -1.77 1.06 12.58
C PRO A 136 -1.81 1.13 14.11
N THR A 137 -1.25 2.19 14.67
CA THR A 137 -1.31 2.44 16.10
C THR A 137 -2.77 2.62 16.44
N ALA A 138 -3.44 1.52 16.77
CA ALA A 138 -4.49 1.58 17.76
C ALA A 138 -3.80 2.15 19.01
N SER A 139 -4.09 3.43 19.27
CA SER A 139 -3.69 4.24 20.41
C SER A 139 -2.93 3.45 21.48
N LEU A 140 -1.62 3.68 21.57
CA LEU A 140 -0.85 3.35 22.77
C LEU A 140 -1.35 4.25 23.90
N GLY A 141 -2.38 3.78 24.61
CA GLY A 141 -2.62 4.16 25.99
C GLY A 141 -1.41 3.75 26.82
N LYS A 142 -0.42 4.63 26.94
CA LYS A 142 0.65 4.57 27.94
C LYS A 142 0.79 5.94 28.60
N HIS A 143 -0.07 6.22 29.56
CA HIS A 143 0.30 6.96 30.76
C HIS A 143 0.30 5.94 31.89
N ARG A 144 1.49 5.39 32.17
CA ARG A 144 2.50 5.88 33.11
C ARG A 144 2.26 5.21 34.46
N ARG A 145 3.25 4.41 34.85
CA ARG A 145 3.41 3.89 36.22
C ARG A 145 3.63 5.08 37.13
N ASP A 146 3.02 5.04 38.31
CA ASP A 146 3.63 5.43 39.58
C ASP A 146 3.38 4.28 40.57
#